data_AF-A0A4U5MBY4-F1
#
_entry.id   AF-A0A4U5MBY4-F1
#
_cell.length_a   1.000
_cell.length_b   1.000
_cell.length_c   1.000
_cell.angle_alpha   90.00
_cell.angle_beta   90.00
_cell.angle_gamma   90.00
#
_symmetry.space_group_name_H-M   'P 1'
#
loop_
_entity.id
_entity.type
_entity.pdbx_description
1 polymer ?
#
loop_
_entity_poly.entity_id
_entity_poly.type
_entity_poly.pdbx_seq_one_letter_code
_entity_poly.pdbx_strand_id
1 'polypeptide(L)'
;MQLVGKSLADLKADRPARVFTVGTGISASIQCLEVVENLHKHGYIHRDLKPANYACGVGEQKKLIYILDFGIARRFLNDNNELKTPRDKVGFKGTVRFAALSCHKNAELRPKDDCESWFYLLLDPIVPQGFPGRSVRQERL
;
A
#
# COMPACT_ATOMS: atom_id res chain seq x y z
N MET A 1 -7.86 -17.43 7.66
CA MET A 1 -6.69 -16.63 7.23
C MET A 1 -5.44 -17.42 7.59
N GLN A 2 -4.43 -17.45 6.71
CA GLN A 2 -3.15 -18.10 6.99
C GLN A 2 -2.32 -17.23 7.95
N LEU A 3 -1.58 -17.87 8.86
CA LEU A 3 -0.63 -17.16 9.71
C LEU A 3 0.51 -16.56 8.85
N VAL A 4 0.75 -15.26 9.01
CA VAL A 4 1.86 -14.53 8.38
C VAL A 4 2.89 -14.13 9.43
N GLY A 5 4.10 -13.83 8.97
CA GLY A 5 5.20 -13.35 9.79
C GLY A 5 5.15 -11.85 10.03
N LYS A 6 6.32 -11.26 10.27
CA LYS A 6 6.49 -9.82 10.52
C LYS A 6 6.04 -8.98 9.32
N SER A 7 5.44 -7.83 9.61
CA SER A 7 5.12 -6.83 8.58
C SER A 7 6.39 -6.17 8.03
N LEU A 8 6.29 -5.53 6.86
CA LEU A 8 7.40 -4.72 6.34
C LEU A 8 7.70 -3.52 7.27
N ALA A 9 6.69 -3.01 7.99
CA ALA A 9 6.90 -2.00 9.02
C ALA A 9 7.77 -2.51 10.17
N ASP A 10 7.50 -3.72 10.66
CA ASP A 10 8.26 -4.36 11.75
C ASP A 10 9.69 -4.67 11.31
N LEU A 11 9.85 -5.29 10.14
CA LEU A 11 11.17 -5.62 9.58
C LEU A 11 12.03 -4.38 9.35
N LYS A 12 11.41 -3.26 9.01
CA LYS A 12 12.09 -1.97 8.89
C LYS A 12 12.47 -1.41 10.25
N ALA A 13 11.59 -1.50 11.25
CA ALA A 13 11.84 -0.99 12.60
C ALA A 13 13.00 -1.73 13.31
N ASP A 14 13.18 -3.02 13.01
CA ASP A 14 14.27 -3.85 13.53
C ASP A 14 15.67 -3.45 13.01
N ARG A 15 15.76 -2.55 12.01
CA ARG A 15 17.04 -2.14 11.41
C ARG A 15 17.62 -0.90 12.09
N PRO A 16 18.95 -0.79 12.27
CA PRO A 16 19.58 0.35 12.94
C PRO A 16 19.23 1.71 12.34
N ALA A 17 19.23 1.81 11.00
CA ALA A 17 18.88 3.04 10.27
C ALA A 17 17.38 3.15 9.94
N ARG A 18 16.55 2.20 10.39
CA ARG A 18 15.11 2.10 10.08
C ARG A 18 14.80 2.17 8.58
N VAL A 19 15.70 1.61 7.77
CA VAL A 19 15.59 1.50 6.31
C VAL A 19 16.09 0.14 5.84
N PHE A 20 15.58 -0.29 4.69
CA PHE A 20 16.11 -1.42 3.97
C PHE A 20 17.38 -1.03 3.20
N THR A 21 18.17 -2.04 2.84
CA THR A 21 19.15 -1.85 1.76
C THR A 21 18.37 -1.65 0.46
N VAL A 22 18.95 -0.92 -0.50
CA VAL A 22 18.30 -0.63 -1.78
C VAL A 22 17.82 -1.92 -2.46
N GLY A 23 18.67 -2.96 -2.50
CA GLY A 23 18.31 -4.26 -3.08
C GLY A 23 17.12 -4.94 -2.39
N THR A 24 17.08 -4.95 -1.05
CA THR A 24 15.93 -5.51 -0.31
C THR A 24 14.67 -4.67 -0.55
N GLY A 25 14.79 -3.35 -0.53
CA GLY A 25 13.65 -2.45 -0.73
C GLY A 25 13.02 -2.62 -2.12
N ILE A 26 13.84 -2.65 -3.18
CA ILE A 26 13.38 -2.85 -4.55
C ILE A 26 12.75 -4.24 -4.69
N SER A 27 13.41 -5.30 -4.22
CA SER A 27 12.88 -6.66 -4.32
C SER A 27 11.54 -6.82 -3.59
N ALA A 28 11.40 -6.25 -2.39
CA ALA A 28 10.15 -6.26 -1.65
C ALA A 28 9.05 -5.45 -2.36
N SER A 29 9.39 -4.27 -2.90
CA SER A 29 8.43 -3.42 -3.61
C SER A 29 7.87 -4.08 -4.87
N ILE A 30 8.67 -4.85 -5.60
CA ILE A 30 8.23 -5.55 -6.80
C ILE A 30 7.13 -6.54 -6.43
N GLN A 31 7.35 -7.37 -5.41
CA GLN A 31 6.33 -8.29 -4.91
C GLN A 31 5.07 -7.54 -4.40
N CYS A 32 5.23 -6.39 -3.74
CA CYS A 32 4.08 -5.58 -3.33
C CYS A 32 3.24 -5.15 -4.55
N LEU A 33 3.88 -4.74 -5.65
CA LEU A 33 3.18 -4.34 -6.87
C LEU A 33 2.51 -5.53 -7.55
N GLU A 34 3.16 -6.68 -7.63
CA GLU A 34 2.59 -7.91 -8.20
C GLU A 34 1.30 -8.34 -7.47
N VAL A 35 1.28 -8.22 -6.14
CA VAL A 35 0.07 -8.54 -5.35
C VAL A 35 -1.04 -7.52 -5.61
N VAL A 36 -0.71 -6.23 -5.76
CA VAL A 36 -1.66 -5.17 -6.12
C VAL A 36 -2.22 -5.38 -7.53
N GLU A 37 -1.38 -5.76 -8.49
CA GLU A 37 -1.81 -6.08 -9.86
C GLU A 37 -2.81 -7.24 -9.85
N ASN A 38 -2.55 -8.29 -9.06
CA ASN A 38 -3.48 -9.40 -8.90
C ASN A 38 -4.82 -8.96 -8.28
N LEU A 39 -4.81 -8.05 -7.29
CA LEU A 39 -6.04 -7.47 -6.74
C LEU A 39 -6.82 -6.70 -7.82
N HIS A 40 -6.12 -5.92 -8.65
CA HIS A 40 -6.71 -5.12 -9.73
C HIS A 40 -7.33 -6.00 -10.81
N LYS A 41 -6.70 -7.13 -11.16
CA LYS A 41 -7.27 -8.14 -12.09
C LYS A 41 -8.61 -8.71 -11.63
N HIS A 42 -8.86 -8.73 -10.33
CA HIS A 42 -10.15 -9.15 -9.75
C HIS A 42 -11.15 -7.98 -9.58
N GLY A 43 -10.82 -6.79 -10.07
CA GLY A 43 -11.71 -5.64 -10.08
C GLY A 43 -11.77 -4.85 -8.78
N TYR A 44 -10.78 -5.01 -7.89
CA TYR A 44 -10.68 -4.31 -6.61
C TYR A 44 -9.48 -3.38 -6.56
N ILE A 45 -9.61 -2.30 -5.78
CA ILE A 45 -8.51 -1.45 -5.31
C ILE A 45 -8.39 -1.56 -3.79
N HIS A 46 -7.19 -1.43 -3.26
CA HIS A 46 -6.92 -1.59 -1.84
C HIS A 46 -7.20 -0.32 -1.03
N ARG A 47 -6.75 0.85 -1.53
CA ARG A 47 -6.90 2.18 -0.90
C ARG A 47 -6.16 2.41 0.43
N ASP A 48 -5.34 1.47 0.90
CA ASP A 48 -4.52 1.64 2.12
C ASP A 48 -3.19 0.90 2.02
N LEU A 49 -2.43 1.15 0.96
CA LEU A 49 -1.10 0.55 0.82
C LEU A 49 -0.12 1.22 1.78
N LYS A 50 0.38 0.45 2.74
CA LYS A 50 1.37 0.89 3.73
C LYS A 50 2.21 -0.29 4.19
N PRO A 51 3.45 -0.08 4.68
CA PRO A 51 4.31 -1.18 5.12
C PRO A 51 3.70 -2.12 6.17
N ALA A 52 2.77 -1.65 7.00
CA ALA A 52 2.09 -2.47 7.99
C ALA A 52 1.04 -3.43 7.39
N ASN A 53 0.54 -3.14 6.19
CA ASN A 53 -0.42 -3.99 5.45
C ASN A 53 0.27 -4.98 4.52
N TYR A 54 1.60 -5.13 4.62
CA TYR A 54 2.36 -6.15 3.93
C TYR A 54 3.16 -6.96 4.93
N ALA A 55 3.14 -8.28 4.81
CA ALA A 55 3.88 -9.17 5.70
C ALA A 55 4.58 -10.30 4.95
N CYS A 56 5.72 -10.73 5.47
CA CYS A 56 6.38 -11.91 4.97
C CYS A 56 5.61 -13.18 5.38
N GLY A 57 5.71 -14.25 4.60
CA GLY A 57 5.26 -15.57 5.02
C GLY A 57 6.06 -16.13 6.21
N VAL A 58 5.69 -17.33 6.65
CA VAL A 58 6.41 -18.09 7.69
C VAL A 58 7.02 -19.37 7.10
N GLY A 59 8.03 -19.93 7.78
CA GLY A 59 8.69 -21.16 7.35
C GLY A 59 9.30 -21.04 5.95
N GLU A 60 8.98 -21.98 5.07
CA GLU A 60 9.43 -22.02 3.67
C GLU A 60 8.95 -20.80 2.85
N GLN A 61 7.85 -20.17 3.26
CA GLN A 61 7.24 -19.03 2.57
C GLN A 61 7.79 -17.67 3.04
N LYS A 62 8.83 -17.65 3.89
CA LYS A 62 9.39 -16.40 4.46
C LYS A 62 9.89 -15.36 3.44
N LYS A 63 10.13 -15.78 2.19
CA LYS A 63 10.54 -14.90 1.08
C LYS A 63 9.37 -14.29 0.31
N LEU A 64 8.15 -14.77 0.53
CA LEU A 64 6.93 -14.27 -0.10
C LEU A 64 6.34 -13.14 0.72
N ILE A 65 5.84 -12.11 0.03
CA ILE A 65 5.11 -10.99 0.62
C ILE A 65 3.61 -11.16 0.37
N TYR A 66 2.83 -11.05 1.43
CA TYR A 66 1.38 -11.06 1.41
C TYR A 66 0.85 -9.66 1.68
N ILE A 67 -0.23 -9.29 1.00
CA ILE A 67 -1.03 -8.11 1.32
C ILE A 67 -2.08 -8.48 2.37
N LEU A 68 -2.33 -7.57 3.30
CA LEU A 68 -3.21 -7.72 4.43
C LEU A 68 -4.24 -6.58 4.46
N ASP A 69 -5.29 -6.75 5.26
CA ASP A 69 -6.30 -5.74 5.57
C ASP A 69 -7.02 -5.11 4.35
N PHE A 70 -8.00 -5.85 3.86
CA PHE A 70 -8.93 -5.38 2.83
C PHE A 70 -10.11 -4.59 3.40
N GLY A 71 -10.06 -4.14 4.66
CA GLY A 71 -11.20 -3.53 5.36
C GLY A 71 -11.76 -2.28 4.68
N ILE A 72 -10.91 -1.57 3.94
CA ILE A 72 -11.32 -0.46 3.08
C ILE A 72 -11.09 -0.72 1.59
N ALA A 73 -10.89 -1.95 1.14
CA ALA A 73 -10.85 -2.25 -0.28
C ALA A 73 -12.19 -1.90 -0.95
N ARG A 74 -12.18 -1.67 -2.27
CA ARG A 74 -13.38 -1.31 -3.02
C ARG A 74 -13.35 -1.88 -4.43
N ARG A 75 -14.46 -2.49 -4.86
CA ARG A 75 -14.64 -2.93 -6.24
C ARG A 75 -14.82 -1.71 -7.16
N PHE A 76 -13.92 -1.51 -8.11
CA PHE A 76 -13.97 -0.42 -9.09
C PHE A 76 -14.69 -0.81 -10.39
N LEU A 77 -14.92 -2.10 -10.59
CA LEU A 77 -15.73 -2.66 -11.68
C LEU A 77 -17.17 -2.94 -11.25
N ASN A 78 -18.13 -2.83 -12.17
CA ASN A 78 -19.52 -3.29 -12.01
C ASN A 78 -19.63 -4.80 -12.31
N ASP A 79 -20.85 -5.35 -12.30
CA ASP A 79 -21.08 -6.77 -12.56
C ASP A 79 -20.84 -7.18 -14.02
N ASN A 80 -20.79 -6.22 -14.94
CA ASN A 80 -20.46 -6.40 -16.34
C ASN A 80 -18.95 -6.23 -16.63
N ASN A 81 -18.11 -6.14 -15.60
CA ASN A 81 -16.67 -5.83 -15.70
C ASN A 81 -16.33 -4.47 -16.34
N GLU A 82 -17.23 -3.50 -16.22
CA GLU A 82 -17.02 -2.12 -16.70
C GLU A 82 -16.64 -1.20 -15.53
N LEU A 83 -15.94 -0.11 -15.81
CA LEU A 83 -15.59 0.89 -14.80
C LEU A 83 -16.85 1.53 -14.22
N LYS A 84 -17.03 1.45 -12.90
CA LYS A 84 -18.11 2.15 -12.21
C LYS A 84 -17.99 3.66 -12.42
N THR A 85 -19.12 4.37 -12.52
CA THR A 85 -19.14 5.84 -12.50
C THR A 85 -18.47 6.36 -11.23
N PRO A 86 -17.52 7.32 -11.32
CA PRO A 86 -16.91 7.92 -10.14
C PRO A 86 -17.95 8.67 -9.32
N ARG A 87 -17.87 8.60 -7.99
CA ARG A 87 -18.67 9.47 -7.12
C ARG A 87 -18.11 10.89 -7.14
N ASP A 88 -18.99 11.88 -7.01
CA ASP A 88 -18.61 13.30 -7.00
C ASP A 88 -17.67 13.65 -5.84
N LYS A 89 -17.89 13.03 -4.67
CA LYS A 89 -17.05 13.21 -3.50
C LYS A 89 -16.91 11.91 -2.71
N VAL A 90 -15.68 11.60 -2.33
CA VAL A 90 -15.34 10.44 -1.51
C VAL A 90 -14.54 10.95 -0.32
N GLY A 91 -15.04 10.74 0.90
CA GLY A 91 -14.27 11.08 2.10
C GLY A 91 -12.93 10.35 2.12
N PHE A 92 -11.91 11.04 2.63
CA PHE A 92 -10.57 10.49 2.79
C PHE A 92 -10.60 9.15 3.56
N LYS A 93 -9.94 8.13 3.01
CA LYS A 93 -9.73 6.85 3.67
C LYS A 93 -8.29 6.40 3.46
N GLY A 94 -7.78 5.65 4.43
CA GLY A 94 -6.43 5.11 4.41
C GLY A 94 -5.44 5.97 5.19
N THR A 95 -4.16 5.77 4.91
CA THR A 95 -3.06 6.39 5.66
C THR A 95 -2.52 7.61 4.92
N VAL A 96 -2.72 8.81 5.49
CA VAL A 96 -2.29 10.14 4.95
C VAL A 96 -0.94 10.10 4.24
N ARG A 97 0.07 9.50 4.87
CA ARG A 97 1.44 9.46 4.36
C ARG A 97 1.60 8.77 3.00
N PHE A 98 0.80 7.74 2.75
CA PHE A 98 0.90 6.91 1.56
C PHE A 98 -0.27 7.14 0.61
N ALA A 99 -1.19 8.04 0.95
CA ALA A 99 -2.38 8.26 0.15
C ALA A 99 -2.03 9.04 -1.14
N ALA A 100 -2.58 8.59 -2.26
CA ALA A 100 -2.50 9.32 -3.52
C ALA A 100 -3.10 10.74 -3.40
N LEU A 101 -2.62 11.66 -4.23
CA LEU A 101 -3.12 13.03 -4.31
C LEU A 101 -4.64 13.09 -4.59
N SER A 102 -5.17 12.13 -5.36
CA SER A 102 -6.61 12.00 -5.60
C SER A 102 -7.40 11.75 -4.30
N CYS A 103 -6.82 11.03 -3.34
CA CYS A 103 -7.44 10.80 -2.03
C CYS A 103 -7.53 12.10 -1.23
N HIS A 104 -6.46 12.90 -1.22
CA HIS A 104 -6.45 14.23 -0.59
C HIS A 104 -7.47 15.20 -1.21
N LYS A 105 -7.75 15.04 -2.51
CA LYS A 105 -8.77 15.83 -3.24
C LYS A 105 -10.19 15.28 -3.08
N ASN A 106 -10.41 14.27 -2.23
CA ASN A 106 -11.70 13.59 -2.06
C ASN A 106 -12.30 13.05 -3.37
N ALA A 107 -11.45 12.65 -4.33
CA ALA A 107 -11.86 12.08 -5.61
C ALA A 107 -12.07 10.56 -5.52
N GLU A 108 -12.81 9.97 -6.46
CA GLU A 108 -12.91 8.52 -6.57
C GLU A 108 -11.56 7.90 -6.93
N LEU A 109 -11.11 6.96 -6.09
CA LEU A 109 -9.87 6.24 -6.30
C LEU A 109 -10.02 5.13 -7.34
N ARG A 110 -8.92 4.86 -8.05
CA ARG A 110 -8.77 3.92 -9.17
C ARG A 110 -7.44 3.17 -9.05
N PRO A 111 -7.19 2.14 -9.88
CA PRO A 111 -5.92 1.41 -9.89
C PRO A 111 -4.67 2.30 -9.90
N LYS A 112 -4.70 3.43 -10.64
CA LYS A 112 -3.60 4.41 -10.66
C LYS A 112 -3.22 4.93 -9.27
N ASP A 113 -4.20 5.07 -8.37
CA ASP A 113 -4.02 5.66 -7.05
C ASP A 113 -3.38 4.66 -6.07
N ASP A 114 -3.68 3.36 -6.24
CA ASP A 114 -2.91 2.30 -5.57
C ASP A 114 -1.46 2.29 -6.08
N CYS A 115 -1.21 2.46 -7.39
CA CYS A 115 0.16 2.55 -7.92
C CYS A 115 0.93 3.77 -7.40
N GLU A 116 0.27 4.92 -7.26
CA GLU A 116 0.86 6.12 -6.64
C GLU A 116 1.20 5.87 -5.16
N SER A 117 0.27 5.24 -4.42
CA SER A 117 0.49 4.85 -3.02
C SER A 117 1.64 3.84 -2.86
N TRP A 118 1.75 2.89 -3.79
CA TRP A 118 2.85 1.93 -3.87
C TRP A 118 4.19 2.64 -4.10
N PHE A 119 4.23 3.65 -4.97
CA PHE A 119 5.45 4.43 -5.19
C PHE A 119 5.90 5.16 -3.92
N TYR A 120 4.98 5.73 -3.15
CA TYR A 120 5.30 6.32 -1.85
C TYR A 120 5.77 5.28 -0.82
N LEU A 121 5.16 4.10 -0.82
CA LEU A 121 5.58 2.97 0.00
C LEU A 121 7.00 2.51 -0.34
N LEU A 122 7.39 2.48 -1.62
CA LEU A 122 8.74 2.14 -2.08
C LEU A 122 9.80 3.12 -1.53
N LEU A 123 9.48 4.41 -1.48
CA LEU A 123 10.42 5.44 -1.03
C LEU A 123 10.67 5.40 0.48
N ASP A 124 9.65 5.07 1.29
CA ASP A 124 9.75 5.08 2.75
C ASP A 124 10.84 4.16 3.36
N PRO A 125 11.06 2.92 2.88
CA PRO A 125 12.12 2.06 3.35
C PRO A 125 13.45 2.22 2.61
N ILE A 126 13.52 2.92 1.47
CA ILE A 126 14.77 3.05 0.68
C ILE A 126 15.48 4.38 0.98
N VAL A 127 14.73 5.44 1.26
CA VAL A 127 15.30 6.77 1.53
C VAL A 127 15.52 6.93 3.04
N PRO A 128 16.79 7.09 3.52
CA PRO A 128 17.09 7.21 4.96
C PRO A 128 16.32 8.34 5.66
N GLN A 129 16.20 9.48 4.97
CA GLN A 129 15.46 10.66 5.44
C GLN A 129 13.93 10.45 5.37
N GLY A 130 13.48 9.41 4.67
CA GLY A 130 12.09 9.14 4.32
C GLY A 130 11.56 10.07 3.23
N PHE A 131 10.29 9.87 2.86
CA PHE A 131 9.57 10.78 1.98
C PHE A 131 9.33 12.15 2.66
N PRO A 132 9.44 13.28 1.93
CA PRO A 132 9.11 14.62 2.44
C PRO A 132 7.69 14.65 3.05
N GLY A 133 7.54 15.14 4.28
CA GLY A 133 6.27 15.09 5.01
C GLY A 133 6.22 14.07 6.16
N ARG A 134 7.34 13.38 6.45
CA ARG A 134 7.54 12.52 7.65
C ARG A 134 7.23 13.25 8.98
N SER A 135 7.28 14.58 9.03
CA SER A 135 7.01 15.43 10.20
C SER A 135 5.60 16.04 10.26
N VAL A 136 4.80 15.91 9.21
CA VAL A 136 3.43 16.46 9.19
C VAL A 136 2.56 15.59 10.10
N ARG A 137 2.13 16.16 11.24
CA ARG A 137 1.23 15.48 12.17
C ARG A 137 -0.06 15.09 11.43
N GLN A 138 -0.56 13.89 11.72
CA GLN A 138 -1.90 13.46 11.33
C GLN A 138 -2.94 14.32 12.07
N GLU A 139 -3.16 15.54 11.61
CA GLU A 139 -4.39 16.24 11.97
C GLU A 139 -5.51 15.61 11.15
N ARG A 140 -6.54 15.14 11.85
CA ARG A 140 -7.70 14.46 11.26
C ARG A 140 -8.32 15.42 10.23
N LEU A 141 -8.23 15.06 8.95
CA LEU A 141 -9.05 15.63 7.87
C LEU A 141 -10.48 15.09 7.97
#